data_AF-A0A5K1CMG3-F1
#
_entry.id   AF-A0A5K1CMG3-F1
#
_cell.length_a   1.000
_cell.length_b   1.000
_cell.length_c   1.000
_cell.angle_alpha   90.00
_cell.angle_beta   90.00
_cell.angle_gamma   90.00
#
_symmetry.space_group_name_H-M   'P 1'
#
loop_
_entity.id
_entity.type
_entity.pdbx_description
1 polymer ?
#
loop_
_entity_poly.entity_id
_entity_poly.type
_entity_poly.pdbx_seq_one_letter_code
_entity_poly.pdbx_strand_id
1 'polypeptide(L)' 'VASWGGDLLDRGILTMSLAPRDNHEAQVQFALERGIPAILGILSTQRLPFPSNSFDMAHCSRCLIPWTEF' A
#
# COMPACT_ATOMS: atom_id res chain seq x y z
N VAL A 1 -3.01 6.60 0.56
CA VAL A 1 -2.33 5.96 -0.59
C VAL A 1 -1.10 6.77 -0.98
N ALA A 2 -1.21 7.91 -1.69
CA ALA A 2 -0.03 8.60 -2.23
C ALA A 2 0.82 9.43 -1.25
N SER A 3 0.24 10.23 -0.35
CA SER A 3 0.99 11.28 0.36
C SER A 3 2.20 10.80 1.17
N TRP A 4 2.00 9.85 2.08
CA TRP A 4 3.07 9.31 2.93
C TRP A 4 4.10 8.51 2.14
N GLY A 5 3.66 7.75 1.12
CA GLY A 5 4.56 7.05 0.21
C GLY A 5 5.47 8.01 -0.57
N GLY A 6 4.95 9.18 -0.94
CA GLY A 6 5.73 10.26 -1.55
C GLY A 6 6.79 10.86 -0.63
N ASP A 7 6.44 11.24 0.60
CA ASP A 7 7.42 11.78 1.58
C ASP A 7 8.56 10.79 1.87
N LEU A 8 8.24 9.49 1.94
CA LEU A 8 9.26 8.46 2.12
C LEU A 8 10.13 8.25 0.87
N LEU A 9 9.55 8.33 -0.32
CA LEU A 9 10.28 8.21 -1.57
C LEU A 9 11.29 9.35 -1.74
N ASP A 10 10.92 10.57 -1.36
CA ASP A 10 11.82 11.74 -1.34
C ASP A 10 13.02 11.56 -0.39
N ARG A 11 12.91 10.63 0.58
CA ARG A 11 13.97 10.24 1.53
C ARG A 11 14.73 8.98 1.10
N GLY A 12 14.45 8.45 -0.10
CA GLY A 12 15.08 7.24 -0.62
C GLY A 12 14.51 5.93 -0.04
N ILE A 13 13.34 5.98 0.58
CA ILE A 13 12.67 4.79 1.13
C ILE A 13 11.61 4.34 0.11
N LEU A 14 11.83 3.16 -0.48
CA LEU A 14 10.86 2.58 -1.41
C LEU A 14 9.61 2.11 -0.66
N THR A 15 8.45 2.54 -1.14
CA THR A 15 7.15 2.16 -0.58
C THR A 15 6.29 1.49 -1.65
N MET A 16 5.40 0.61 -1.21
CA MET A 16 4.34 0.04 -2.04
C MET A 16 3.00 0.39 -1.42
N SER A 17 2.19 1.16 -2.12
CA SER A 17 0.85 1.51 -1.67
C SER A 17 -0.17 0.46 -2.09
N LEU A 18 -1.08 0.09 -1.20
CA LEU A 18 -2.17 -0.85 -1.49
C LEU A 18 -3.51 -0.18 -1.27
N ALA A 19 -4.46 -0.41 -2.19
CA ALA A 19 -5.84 -0.02 -2.00
C ALA A 19 -6.81 -1.08 -2.56
N PRO A 20 -8.00 -1.23 -1.97
CA PRO A 20 -9.04 -2.09 -2.51
C PRO A 20 -9.50 -1.61 -3.90
N ARG A 21 -10.04 -2.55 -4.70
CA ARG A 21 -10.69 -2.28 -5.98
C ARG A 21 -12.13 -1.85 -5.75
N ASP A 22 -12.29 -0.66 -5.20
CA ASP A 22 -13.58 -0.03 -4.91
C ASP A 22 -13.49 1.48 -5.27
N ASN A 23 -14.07 2.36 -4.45
CA ASN A 23 -13.91 3.81 -4.58
C ASN A 23 -12.44 4.28 -4.46
N HIS A 24 -11.50 3.43 -4.06
CA HIS A 24 -10.08 3.76 -3.94
C HIS A 24 -9.25 3.45 -5.20
N GLU A 25 -9.84 2.91 -6.27
CA GLU A 25 -9.11 2.65 -7.54
C GLU A 25 -8.49 3.93 -8.10
N ALA A 26 -9.21 5.05 -8.03
CA ALA A 26 -8.71 6.36 -8.43
C ALA A 26 -7.49 6.80 -7.61
N GLN A 27 -7.36 6.36 -6.35
CA GLN A 27 -6.20 6.70 -5.52
C GLN A 27 -4.94 5.94 -5.94
N VAL A 28 -5.10 4.70 -6.43
CA VAL A 28 -3.99 3.92 -7.01
C VAL A 28 -3.53 4.58 -8.29
N GLN A 29 -4.46 4.91 -9.20
CA GLN A 29 -4.13 5.59 -10.45
C GLN A 29 -3.42 6.92 -10.18
N PHE A 30 -3.93 7.72 -9.26
CA PHE A 30 -3.32 8.99 -8.87
C PHE A 30 -1.91 8.84 -8.27
N ALA A 31 -1.67 7.77 -7.50
CA ALA A 31 -0.32 7.48 -6.98
C ALA A 31 0.64 7.12 -8.13
N LEU A 32 0.19 6.30 -9.07
CA LEU A 32 0.96 5.91 -10.26
C LEU A 32 1.30 7.12 -11.15
N GLU A 33 0.36 8.04 -11.35
CA GLU A 33 0.58 9.30 -12.10
C GLU A 33 1.64 10.20 -11.46
N ARG A 34 1.91 10.01 -10.16
CA ARG A 34 2.97 10.72 -9.42
C ARG A 34 4.25 9.91 -9.26
N GLY A 35 4.35 8.76 -9.93
CA GLY A 35 5.52 7.88 -9.85
C GLY A 35 5.65 7.14 -8.53
N ILE A 36 4.59 7.10 -7.70
CA ILE A 36 4.58 6.39 -6.43
C ILE A 36 4.08 4.97 -6.69
N PRO A 37 4.86 3.92 -6.35
CA PRO A 37 4.42 2.54 -6.56
C PRO A 37 3.14 2.25 -5.78
N ALA A 38 2.12 1.79 -6.51
CA ALA A 38 0.83 1.45 -5.95
C ALA A 38 0.18 0.28 -6.71
N ILE A 39 -0.55 -0.57 -6.00
CA ILE A 39 -1.29 -1.69 -6.58
C ILE A 39 -2.71 -1.78 -6.00
N LEU A 40 -3.59 -2.43 -6.76
CA LEU A 40 -4.87 -2.90 -6.24
C LEU A 40 -4.64 -4.19 -5.45
N GLY A 41 -5.06 -4.20 -4.19
CA GLY A 41 -4.92 -5.36 -3.30
C GLY A 41 -5.36 -5.11 -1.87
N ILE A 42 -5.82 -6.16 -1.19
CA ILE A 42 -6.25 -6.11 0.22
C ILE A 42 -5.38 -7.05 1.05
N LEU A 43 -4.52 -6.49 1.90
CA LEU A 43 -3.51 -7.23 2.65
C LEU A 43 -4.08 -8.30 3.60
N SER A 44 -5.31 -8.14 4.09
CA SER A 44 -5.95 -9.12 5.01
C SER A 44 -6.71 -10.24 4.31
N THR A 45 -7.16 -10.06 3.06
CA THR A 45 -8.09 -11.01 2.41
C THR A 45 -7.54 -11.59 1.11
N GLN A 46 -6.41 -11.08 0.63
CA GLN A 46 -5.78 -11.50 -0.62
C GLN A 46 -4.31 -11.82 -0.40
N ARG A 47 -3.84 -12.89 -1.04
CA ARG A 47 -2.41 -13.16 -1.13
C ARG A 47 -1.79 -12.18 -2.12
N LEU A 48 -0.87 -11.35 -1.64
CA LEU A 48 -0.17 -10.38 -2.48
C LEU A 48 0.84 -11.08 -3.40
N PRO A 49 1.19 -10.49 -4.57
CA PRO A 49 2.16 -11.05 -5.51
C PRO A 49 3.62 -10.82 -5.06
N PHE A 50 3.86 -10.81 -3.75
CA PHE A 50 5.16 -10.61 -3.14
C PHE A 50 5.52 -11.84 -2.30
N PRO A 51 6.79 -12.30 -2.31
CA PRO A 51 7.26 -13.31 -1.38
C PRO A 51 7.03 -12.92 0.09
N SER A 52 7.02 -13.91 0.98
CA SER A 52 7.05 -13.64 2.44
C SER A 52 8.26 -12.78 2.78
N ASN A 53 8.11 -11.89 3.77
CA ASN A 53 9.15 -10.96 4.23
C ASN A 53 9.64 -9.96 3.16
N SER A 54 8.80 -9.60 2.19
CA SER A 54 9.14 -8.55 1.20
C SER A 54 9.03 -7.12 1.75
N PHE A 55 8.49 -6.93 2.95
CA PHE A 55 8.25 -5.62 3.55
C PHE A 55 8.76 -5.61 4.99
N ASP A 56 9.50 -4.57 5.34
CA ASP A 56 10.03 -4.37 6.70
C ASP A 56 8.98 -3.76 7.64
N MET A 57 8.03 -3.01 7.09
CA MET A 57 6.97 -2.37 7.86
C MET A 57 5.67 -2.24 7.05
N ALA A 58 4.55 -2.20 7.75
CA ALA A 58 3.25 -1.83 7.20
C ALA A 58 2.73 -0.59 7.93
N HIS A 59 2.25 0.39 7.17
CA HIS A 59 1.54 1.54 7.70
C HIS A 59 0.14 1.57 7.14
N CYS A 60 -0.78 1.97 8.00
CA CYS A 60 -2.16 2.13 7.62
C CYS A 60 -2.85 3.14 8.54
N SER A 61 -3.70 3.97 7.95
CA SER A 61 -4.54 4.90 8.71
C SER A 61 -5.87 4.30 9.17
N ARG A 62 -6.58 3.54 8.31
CA ARG A 62 -7.92 2.95 8.58
C ARG A 62 -8.25 1.70 7.73
N CYS A 63 -7.52 0.61 7.89
CA CYS A 63 -7.66 -0.59 7.05
C CYS A 63 -8.34 -1.78 7.74
N LEU A 64 -8.72 -1.66 9.02
CA LEU A 64 -9.43 -2.71 9.77
C LEU A 64 -8.73 -4.09 9.68
N ILE A 65 -7.40 -4.10 9.61
CA ILE A 65 -6.62 -5.34 9.57
C ILE A 65 -6.44 -5.83 11.02
N PRO A 66 -6.92 -7.03 11.37
CA PRO A 66 -6.80 -7.57 12.72
C PRO A 66 -5.39 -8.17 12.91
N TRP A 67 -4.38 -7.32 13.05
CA TRP A 67 -2.97 -7.72 13.11
C TRP A 67 -2.63 -8.72 14.23
N THR A 68 -3.42 -8.73 15.31
CA THR A 68 -3.16 -9.51 16.53
C THR A 68 -4.09 -10.70 16.71
N GLU A 69 -5.02 -10.95 15.78
CA GLU A 69 -6.05 -12.00 15.94
C GLU A 69 -5.68 -13.33 15.22
N PHE A 70 -4.42 -13.51 14.83
CA PHE A 70 -3.90 -14.71 14.17
C PHE A 70 -2.80 -15.39 14.98
#